data_AF-A0A4S3JU10-F1
#
_entry.id   AF-A0A4S3JU10-F1
#
_cell.length_a   1.000
_cell.length_b   1.000
_cell.length_c   1.000
_cell.angle_alpha   90.00
_cell.angle_beta   90.00
_cell.angle_gamma   90.00
#
_symmetry.space_group_name_H-M   'P 1'
#
loop_
_entity.id
_entity.type
_entity.pdbx_description
1 polymer ?
#
loop_
_entity_poly.entity_id
_entity_poly.type
_entity_poly.pdbx_seq_one_letter_code
_entity_poly.pdbx_strand_id
1 'polypeptide(L)'
;MAIEKKPAVAGTLSKAERDADLVMGTNNSSIVSKRSVEMSYYPKPHFFRYFVRKPQRRSPLINRGYWLRMHAMAETVRRFMREPSDRPKFVLNLGCGL
;
A
#
# COMPACT_ATOMS: atom_id res chain seq x y z
N MET A 1 -36.01 27.22 -15.39
CA MET A 1 -35.35 27.69 -14.15
C MET A 1 -34.22 26.72 -13.83
N ALA A 2 -32.97 27.17 -13.94
CA ALA A 2 -31.80 26.34 -13.62
C ALA A 2 -31.54 26.41 -12.11
N ILE A 3 -31.41 25.25 -11.45
CA ILE A 3 -31.07 25.16 -10.04
C ILE A 3 -29.57 25.42 -9.92
N GLU A 4 -29.21 26.60 -9.40
CA GLU A 4 -27.83 26.93 -9.04
C GLU A 4 -27.37 26.03 -7.88
N LYS A 5 -26.44 25.12 -8.16
CA LYS A 5 -25.70 24.39 -7.11
C LYS A 5 -24.76 25.37 -6.43
N LYS A 6 -25.13 25.82 -5.22
CA LYS A 6 -24.23 26.53 -4.32
C LYS A 6 -22.96 25.68 -4.10
N PRO A 7 -21.75 26.25 -4.24
CA PRO A 7 -20.53 25.52 -3.92
C PRO A 7 -20.53 25.23 -2.42
N ALA A 8 -20.33 23.97 -2.05
CA ALA A 8 -20.14 23.59 -0.66
C ALA A 8 -18.87 24.31 -0.16
N VAL A 9 -19.01 25.15 0.86
CA VAL A 9 -17.88 25.79 1.53
C VAL A 9 -17.07 24.66 2.16
N ALA A 10 -15.87 24.41 1.64
CA ALA A 10 -14.93 23.49 2.24
C ALA A 10 -14.56 24.03 3.63
N GLY A 11 -15.12 23.45 4.68
CA GLY A 11 -14.73 23.76 6.06
C GLY A 11 -13.24 23.49 6.25
N THR A 12 -12.54 24.40 6.91
CA THR A 12 -11.12 24.23 7.22
C THR A 12 -10.95 22.99 8.09
N LEU A 13 -10.22 21.99 7.59
CA LEU A 13 -9.91 20.77 8.33
C LEU A 13 -9.22 21.11 9.65
N SER A 14 -9.62 20.42 10.72
CA SER A 14 -8.90 20.44 11.98
C SER A 14 -7.45 19.97 11.77
N LYS A 15 -6.57 20.25 12.74
CA LYS A 15 -5.19 19.78 12.69
C LYS A 15 -5.14 18.24 12.63
N ALA A 16 -5.96 17.58 13.44
CA ALA A 16 -6.00 16.11 13.51
C ALA A 16 -6.41 15.47 12.18
N GLU A 17 -7.40 16.04 11.49
CA GLU A 17 -7.82 15.54 10.17
C GLU A 17 -6.73 15.71 9.12
N ARG A 18 -6.02 16.85 9.12
CA ARG A 18 -4.87 17.07 8.22
C ARG A 18 -3.74 16.08 8.49
N ASP A 19 -3.43 15.82 9.75
CA ASP A 19 -2.39 14.85 10.12
C ASP A 19 -2.80 13.42 9.71
N ALA A 20 -4.07 13.07 9.87
CA ALA A 20 -4.60 11.79 9.40
C ALA A 20 -4.51 11.64 7.87
N ASP A 21 -4.83 12.68 7.11
CA ASP A 21 -4.69 12.68 5.65
C ASP A 21 -3.24 12.47 5.21
N LEU A 22 -2.27 13.09 5.89
CA LEU A 22 -0.86 12.89 5.61
C LEU A 22 -0.42 11.44 5.87
N VAL A 23 -0.89 10.84 6.97
CA VAL A 23 -0.63 9.43 7.28
C VAL A 23 -1.22 8.52 6.21
N MET A 24 -2.48 8.73 5.82
CA MET A 24 -3.12 7.95 4.75
C MET A 24 -2.41 8.12 3.41
N GLY A 25 -1.89 9.33 3.12
CA GLY A 25 -1.09 9.62 1.94
C GLY A 25 0.19 8.79 1.82
N THR A 26 0.78 8.34 2.93
CA THR A 26 1.97 7.48 2.90
C THR A 26 1.70 6.12 2.23
N ASN A 27 0.45 5.65 2.24
CA ASN A 27 0.07 4.42 1.55
C ASN A 27 0.32 4.53 0.03
N ASN A 28 0.02 5.69 -0.57
CA ASN A 28 0.19 5.95 -2.00
C ASN A 28 1.65 5.84 -2.44
N SER A 29 2.58 6.34 -1.64
CA SER A 29 4.01 6.24 -1.97
C SER A 29 4.51 4.80 -1.84
N SER A 30 3.97 4.04 -0.88
CA SER A 30 4.36 2.66 -0.62
C SER A 30 3.91 1.71 -1.74
N ILE A 31 2.66 1.80 -2.19
CA ILE A 31 2.09 0.90 -3.21
C ILE A 31 2.73 1.12 -4.58
N VAL A 32 3.05 2.37 -4.93
CA VAL A 32 3.80 2.69 -6.15
C VAL A 32 5.20 2.09 -6.11
N SER A 33 5.85 2.08 -4.95
CA SER A 33 7.19 1.50 -4.79
C SER A 33 7.16 -0.04 -4.88
N LYS A 34 6.13 -0.70 -4.33
CA LYS A 34 5.89 -2.14 -4.54
C LYS A 34 5.66 -2.47 -6.02
N ARG A 35 4.86 -1.66 -6.73
CA ARG A 35 4.62 -1.81 -8.18
C ARG A 35 5.89 -1.62 -9.01
N SER A 36 6.75 -0.67 -8.64
CA SER A 36 8.07 -0.47 -9.28
C SER A 36 8.94 -1.72 -9.19
N VAL A 37 8.97 -2.37 -8.01
CA VAL A 37 9.66 -3.66 -7.83
C VAL A 37 9.05 -4.73 -8.72
N GLU A 38 7.72 -4.85 -8.73
CA GLU A 38 7.02 -5.86 -9.53
C GLU A 38 7.31 -5.74 -11.03
N MET A 39 7.44 -4.51 -11.54
CA MET A 39 7.82 -4.28 -12.94
C MET A 39 9.28 -4.59 -13.24
N SER A 40 10.17 -4.49 -12.25
CA SER A 40 11.61 -4.57 -12.47
C SER A 40 12.17 -5.96 -12.18
N TYR A 41 11.68 -6.63 -11.13
CA TYR A 41 12.31 -7.83 -10.56
C TYR A 41 11.47 -9.11 -10.76
N TYR A 42 10.20 -9.00 -11.13
CA TYR A 42 9.35 -10.17 -11.35
C TYR A 42 9.10 -10.41 -12.85
N PRO A 43 9.08 -11.68 -13.28
CA PRO A 43 8.92 -12.03 -14.70
C PRO A 43 7.52 -11.72 -15.23
N LYS A 44 6.51 -11.67 -14.35
CA LYS A 44 5.14 -11.30 -14.71
C LYS A 44 4.55 -10.38 -13.63
N PRO A 45 3.68 -9.42 -14.00
CA PRO A 45 2.92 -8.65 -13.04
C PRO A 45 1.97 -9.55 -12.25
N HIS A 46 1.91 -9.38 -10.94
CA HIS A 46 1.01 -10.12 -10.06
C HIS A 46 -0.21 -9.25 -9.73
N PHE A 47 -0.17 -8.56 -8.59
CA PHE A 47 -1.33 -7.98 -7.91
C PHE A 47 -1.31 -6.45 -7.90
N PHE A 48 -0.14 -5.80 -7.86
CA PHE A 48 -0.07 -4.34 -7.63
C PHE A 48 -0.55 -3.51 -8.83
N ARG A 49 -0.57 -4.07 -10.03
CA ARG A 49 -1.04 -3.39 -11.25
C ARG A 49 -2.49 -2.89 -11.16
N TYR A 50 -3.35 -3.53 -10.38
CA TYR A 50 -4.76 -3.17 -10.29
C TYR A 50 -5.01 -1.98 -9.34
N PHE A 51 -4.05 -1.71 -8.45
CA PHE A 51 -4.14 -0.67 -7.43
C PHE A 51 -3.32 0.59 -7.77
N VAL A 52 -2.45 0.51 -8.78
CA VAL A 52 -1.61 1.62 -9.23
C VAL A 52 -1.94 1.97 -10.68
N ARG A 53 -2.77 3.01 -10.87
CA ARG A 53 -3.17 3.48 -12.22
C ARG A 53 -1.97 3.94 -13.06
N LYS A 54 -1.03 4.66 -12.47
CA LYS A 54 0.15 5.19 -13.15
C LYS A 54 1.42 4.58 -12.52
N PRO A 55 2.03 3.56 -13.16
CA PRO A 55 3.28 3.02 -12.65
C PRO A 55 4.40 4.07 -12.70
N GLN A 56 5.18 4.15 -11.63
CA GLN A 56 6.34 5.03 -11.54
C GLN A 56 7.57 4.20 -11.17
N ARG A 57 8.68 4.39 -11.89
CA ARG A 57 9.95 3.73 -11.54
C ARG A 57 10.57 4.41 -10.32
N ARG A 58 11.14 3.61 -9.42
CA ARG A 58 11.98 4.06 -8.30
C ARG A 58 13.46 3.75 -8.58
N SER A 59 14.35 4.38 -7.82
CA SER A 59 15.79 4.11 -7.91
C SER A 59 16.11 2.65 -7.54
N PRO A 60 17.23 2.08 -8.03
CA PRO A 60 17.61 0.69 -7.72
C PRO A 60 17.69 0.42 -6.21
N LEU A 61 18.20 1.37 -5.42
CA LEU A 61 18.29 1.26 -3.97
C LEU A 61 16.90 1.14 -3.31
N ILE A 62 15.95 1.98 -3.72
CA ILE A 62 14.57 1.93 -3.22
C ILE A 62 13.92 0.59 -3.62
N ASN A 63 14.10 0.15 -4.86
CA ASN A 63 13.56 -1.14 -5.31
C ASN A 63 14.14 -2.32 -4.51
N ARG A 64 15.45 -2.32 -4.22
CA ARG A 64 16.08 -3.35 -3.39
C ARG A 64 15.49 -3.36 -1.97
N GLY A 65 15.30 -2.19 -1.37
CA GLY A 65 14.67 -2.07 -0.04
C GLY A 65 13.23 -2.58 -0.01
N TYR A 66 12.41 -2.20 -0.99
CA TYR A 66 11.03 -2.67 -1.08
C TYR A 66 10.93 -4.16 -1.40
N TRP A 67 11.81 -4.69 -2.25
CA TRP A 67 11.90 -6.13 -2.49
C TRP A 67 12.21 -6.89 -1.20
N LEU A 68 13.22 -6.44 -0.45
CA LEU A 68 13.58 -7.06 0.83
C LEU A 68 12.42 -7.00 1.83
N ARG A 69 11.76 -5.84 1.95
CA ARG A 69 10.57 -5.67 2.81
C ARG A 69 9.47 -6.68 2.46
N MET A 70 9.13 -6.81 1.18
CA MET A 70 8.10 -7.75 0.74
C MET A 70 8.52 -9.21 0.94
N HIS A 71 9.77 -9.53 0.63
CA HIS A 71 10.32 -10.88 0.81
C HIS A 71 10.31 -11.29 2.28
N ALA A 72 10.78 -10.42 3.18
CA ALA A 72 10.80 -10.66 4.61
C ALA A 72 9.38 -10.90 5.16
N MET A 73 8.41 -10.04 4.81
CA MET A 73 7.02 -10.23 5.25
C MET A 73 6.44 -11.56 4.76
N ALA A 74 6.63 -11.88 3.48
CA ALA A 74 6.12 -13.12 2.90
C ALA A 74 6.77 -14.36 3.55
N GLU A 75 8.09 -14.34 3.79
CA GLU A 75 8.79 -15.45 4.43
C GLU A 75 8.38 -15.61 5.90
N THR A 76 8.22 -14.51 6.66
CA THR A 76 7.72 -14.55 8.04
C THR A 76 6.34 -15.20 8.11
N VAL A 77 5.40 -14.78 7.25
CA VAL A 77 4.06 -15.39 7.20
C VAL A 77 4.16 -16.87 6.80
N ARG A 78 4.97 -17.23 5.80
CA ARG A 78 5.16 -18.64 5.40
C ARG A 78 5.76 -19.49 6.51
N ARG A 79 6.67 -18.96 7.32
CA ARG A 79 7.22 -19.67 8.49
C ARG A 79 6.15 -19.91 9.53
N PHE A 80 5.43 -18.86 9.93
CA PHE A 80 4.29 -18.97 10.85
C PHE A 80 3.27 -20.01 10.37
N MET A 81 2.95 -20.04 9.08
CA MET A 81 2.00 -21.02 8.52
C MET A 81 2.53 -22.46 8.46
N ARG A 82 3.85 -22.65 8.33
CA ARG A 82 4.48 -23.99 8.28
C ARG A 82 4.66 -24.64 9.65
N GLU A 83 4.73 -23.85 10.71
CA GLU A 83 4.85 -24.39 12.07
C GLU A 83 3.65 -25.29 12.40
N PRO A 84 3.82 -26.45 13.03
CA PRO A 84 2.70 -27.27 13.49
C PRO A 84 1.85 -26.51 14.52
N SER A 85 0.53 -26.70 14.50
CA SER A 85 -0.37 -26.19 15.53
C SER A 85 -1.68 -26.97 15.55
N ASP A 86 -2.17 -27.27 16.74
CA ASP A 86 -3.48 -27.90 16.95
C ASP A 86 -4.63 -26.89 16.86
N ARG A 87 -4.32 -25.60 16.63
CA ARG A 87 -5.31 -24.52 16.53
C ARG A 87 -5.26 -23.87 15.14
N PRO A 88 -6.40 -23.33 14.67
CA PRO A 88 -6.43 -22.51 13.46
C PRO A 88 -5.50 -21.30 13.57
N LYS A 89 -4.85 -20.95 12.46
CA LYS A 89 -3.94 -19.80 12.36
C LYS A 89 -4.59 -18.65 11.60
N PHE A 90 -4.37 -17.43 12.08
CA PHE A 90 -4.91 -16.21 11.49
C PHE A 90 -3.81 -15.18 11.28
N VAL A 91 -3.92 -14.40 10.20
CA VAL A 91 -3.01 -13.28 9.91
C VAL A 91 -3.84 -12.00 9.91
N LEU A 92 -3.59 -11.12 10.89
CA LEU A 92 -4.21 -9.81 10.99
C LEU A 92 -3.24 -8.74 10.49
N ASN A 93 -3.57 -8.08 9.38
CA ASN A 93 -2.76 -7.01 8.81
C ASN A 93 -3.28 -5.63 9.26
N LEU A 94 -2.60 -5.02 10.23
CA LEU A 94 -2.95 -3.70 10.78
C LEU A 94 -2.35 -2.59 9.91
N GLY A 95 -3.18 -1.64 9.47
CA GLY A 95 -2.74 -0.63 8.50
C GLY A 95 -2.39 -1.25 7.15
N CYS A 96 -3.20 -2.21 6.69
CA CYS A 96 -2.93 -3.02 5.51
C CYS A 96 -2.74 -2.22 4.22
N GLY A 97 -3.28 -1.00 4.18
CA GLY A 97 -3.16 -0.11 3.03
C GLY A 97 -3.69 -0.78 1.76
N LEU A 98 -3.02 -0.50 0.64
CA LEU A 98 -3.27 -1.09 -0.68
C LEU A 98 -1.96 -1.61 -1.29
#